data_AF-A0A963QVF8-F1
#
_entry.id   AF-A0A963QVF8-F1
#
_cell.length_a   1.000
_cell.length_b   1.000
_cell.length_c   1.000
_cell.angle_alpha   90.00
_cell.angle_beta   90.00
_cell.angle_gamma   90.00
#
_symmetry.space_group_name_H-M   'P 1'
#
loop_
_entity.id
_entity.type
_entity.pdbx_description
1 polymer ?
#
loop_
_entity_poly.entity_id
_entity_poly.type
_entity_poly.pdbx_seq_one_letter_code
_entity_poly.pdbx_strand_id
1 'polypeptide(L)'
;MPPLLVFLLRHALIGFALAAVAGVALMAGDVAGMRGLVHTTEGGYLAFAALCFLLGLTFASVQMGAAVMLLRPEREPDDRGLVPLGYNLQPARIRRR
;
A
#
# COMPACT_ATOMS: atom_id res chain seq x y z
N MET A 1 -6.88 -10.73 16.43
CA MET A 1 -7.23 -9.94 15.24
C MET A 1 -6.69 -10.66 14.01
N PRO A 2 -7.38 -10.66 12.85
CA PRO A 2 -6.93 -11.39 11.66
C PRO A 2 -5.52 -10.93 11.22
N PRO A 3 -4.60 -11.86 10.85
CA PRO A 3 -3.20 -11.52 10.55
C PRO A 3 -3.06 -10.55 9.37
N LEU A 4 -3.92 -10.69 8.36
CA LEU A 4 -3.95 -9.79 7.20
C LEU A 4 -4.32 -8.35 7.57
N LEU A 5 -5.24 -8.16 8.53
CA LEU A 5 -5.63 -6.83 8.98
C LEU A 5 -4.45 -6.13 9.67
N VAL A 6 -3.71 -6.85 10.53
CA VAL A 6 -2.53 -6.31 11.20
C VAL A 6 -1.43 -5.97 10.19
N PHE A 7 -1.21 -6.85 9.20
CA PHE A 7 -0.29 -6.59 8.09
C PHE A 7 -0.66 -5.30 7.35
N LEU A 8 -1.92 -5.13 6.99
CA LEU A 8 -2.41 -3.97 6.25
C LEU A 8 -2.29 -2.69 7.07
N LEU A 9 -2.73 -2.70 8.33
CA LEU A 9 -2.66 -1.56 9.24
C LEU A 9 -1.22 -1.11 9.48
N ARG A 10 -0.27 -2.03 9.62
CA ARG A 10 1.15 -1.68 9.77
C ARG A 10 1.68 -0.90 8.56
N HIS A 11 1.34 -1.33 7.35
CA HIS A 11 1.74 -0.63 6.13
C HIS A 11 1.00 0.70 5.95
N ALA A 12 -0.27 0.77 6.33
CA ALA A 12 -1.03 2.03 6.36
C ALA A 12 -0.36 3.06 7.27
N LEU A 13 0.04 2.65 8.49
CA LEU A 13 0.72 3.50 9.46
C LEU A 13 2.09 3.96 8.95
N ILE A 14 2.85 3.09 8.27
CA ILE A 14 4.13 3.46 7.65
C ILE A 14 3.92 4.52 6.56
N GLY A 15 2.94 4.32 5.68
CA GLY A 15 2.61 5.29 4.64
C GLY A 15 2.16 6.63 5.22
N PHE A 16 1.29 6.60 6.24
CA PHE A 16 0.81 7.79 6.92
C PHE A 16 1.94 8.56 7.62
N ALA A 17 2.87 7.86 8.28
CA ALA A 17 4.03 8.47 8.90
C ALA A 17 4.94 9.15 7.86
N LEU A 18 5.16 8.52 6.70
CA LEU A 18 5.93 9.11 5.61
C LEU A 18 5.28 10.39 5.07
N ALA A 19 3.95 10.40 4.94
CA ALA A 19 3.20 11.59 4.55
C ALA A 19 3.25 12.71 5.60
N ALA A 20 3.24 12.40 6.89
CA ALA A 20 3.43 13.42 7.93
C ALA A 20 4.80 14.09 7.80
N VAL A 21 5.86 13.29 7.58
CA VAL A 21 7.21 13.81 7.31
C VAL A 21 7.21 14.69 6.05
N ALA A 22 6.57 14.24 4.97
CA ALA A 22 6.44 15.04 3.75
C ALA A 22 5.68 16.35 3.98
N GLY A 23 4.57 16.34 4.71
CA GLY A 23 3.80 17.53 5.05
C GLY A 23 4.60 18.54 5.86
N VAL A 24 5.36 18.07 6.85
CA VAL A 24 6.29 18.91 7.63
C VAL A 24 7.38 19.48 6.73
N ALA A 25 7.94 18.68 5.81
CA ALA A 25 8.95 19.14 4.86
C ALA A 25 8.39 20.23 3.91
N LEU A 26 7.14 20.10 3.45
CA LEU A 26 6.46 21.12 2.64
C LEU A 26 6.28 22.44 3.41
N MET A 27 5.88 22.34 4.69
CA MET A 27 5.73 23.50 5.57
C MET A 27 7.07 24.16 5.88
N ALA A 28 8.13 23.36 6.10
CA ALA A 28 9.47 23.85 6.35
C ALA A 28 10.10 24.52 5.11
N GLY A 29 9.82 24.00 3.92
CA GLY A 29 10.27 24.55 2.64
C GLY A 29 9.45 25.74 2.14
N ASP A 30 8.43 26.18 2.89
CA ASP A 30 7.50 27.26 2.52
C ASP A 30 6.96 27.15 1.08
N VAL A 31 6.61 25.93 0.68
CA VAL A 31 6.16 25.65 -0.69
C VAL A 31 4.90 26.45 -0.97
N ALA A 32 4.91 27.27 -2.03
CA ALA A 32 3.80 28.17 -2.39
C ALA A 32 3.36 29.14 -1.28
N GLY A 33 4.25 29.50 -0.35
CA GLY A 33 3.92 30.41 0.76
C GLY A 33 3.05 29.78 1.85
N MET A 34 2.99 28.45 1.90
CA MET A 34 2.13 27.69 2.81
C MET A 34 2.42 28.03 4.28
N ARG A 35 3.68 28.33 4.62
CA ARG A 35 4.07 28.66 5.98
C ARG A 35 3.44 29.96 6.43
N GLY A 36 3.48 30.98 5.56
CA GLY A 36 2.76 32.24 5.77
C GLY A 36 1.26 32.00 5.91
N LEU A 37 0.67 31.25 4.96
CA LEU A 37 -0.77 31.02 4.89
C LEU A 37 -1.33 30.34 6.16
N VAL A 38 -0.62 29.34 6.68
CA VAL A 38 -1.02 28.60 7.90
C VAL A 38 -0.93 29.48 9.15
N HIS A 39 0.04 30.39 9.23
CA HIS A 39 0.22 31.25 10.41
C HIS A 39 -0.66 32.51 10.39
N THR A 40 -1.07 33.00 9.23
CA THR A 40 -1.82 34.26 9.11
C THR A 40 -3.33 34.06 8.95
N THR A 41 -3.77 32.87 8.54
CA THR A 41 -5.19 32.60 8.29
C THR A 41 -5.87 32.01 9.52
N GLU A 42 -7.04 32.53 9.86
CA GLU A 42 -7.91 31.90 10.85
C GLU A 42 -8.28 30.47 10.40
N GLY A 43 -7.85 29.47 11.16
CA GLY A 43 -8.00 28.06 10.78
C GLY A 43 -6.86 27.46 9.95
N GLY A 44 -5.76 28.19 9.73
CA GLY A 44 -4.61 27.71 8.96
C GLY A 44 -4.01 26.40 9.49
N TYR A 45 -3.96 26.20 10.81
CA TYR A 45 -3.54 24.93 11.41
C TYR A 45 -4.50 23.77 11.12
N LEU A 46 -5.81 24.03 11.04
CA LEU A 46 -6.80 23.02 10.66
C LEU A 46 -6.65 22.64 9.18
N ALA A 47 -6.40 23.63 8.31
CA ALA A 47 -6.11 23.38 6.91
C ALA A 47 -4.83 22.54 6.74
N PHE A 48 -3.77 22.85 7.50
CA PHE A 48 -2.55 22.05 7.51
C PHE A 48 -2.80 20.62 8.02
N ALA A 49 -3.58 20.45 9.09
CA ALA A 49 -3.95 19.14 9.59
C ALA A 49 -4.75 18.34 8.55
N ALA A 50 -5.70 18.97 7.85
CA ALA A 50 -6.46 18.36 6.77
C ALA A 50 -5.56 17.96 5.59
N LEU A 51 -4.62 18.81 5.20
CA LEU A 51 -3.61 18.50 4.19
C LEU A 51 -2.79 17.27 4.60
N CYS A 52 -2.22 17.26 5.81
CA CYS A 52 -1.46 16.13 6.32
C CYS A 52 -2.30 14.85 6.39
N PHE A 53 -3.56 14.95 6.79
CA PHE A 53 -4.47 13.81 6.85
C PHE A 53 -4.77 13.25 5.46
N LEU A 54 -5.13 14.10 4.49
CA LEU A 54 -5.42 13.70 3.12
C LEU A 54 -4.19 13.11 2.42
N LEU A 55 -3.04 13.78 2.55
CA LEU A 55 -1.75 13.27 2.06
C LEU A 55 -1.40 11.93 2.75
N GLY A 56 -1.68 11.84 4.05
CA GLY A 56 -1.58 10.63 4.85
C GLY A 56 -2.38 9.47 4.29
N LEU A 57 -3.65 9.69 3.97
CA LEU A 57 -4.50 8.67 3.35
C LEU A 57 -3.97 8.24 1.97
N THR A 58 -3.49 9.17 1.16
CA THR A 58 -2.90 8.85 -0.15
C THR A 58 -1.67 7.95 -0.01
N PHE A 59 -0.72 8.31 0.85
CA PHE A 59 0.49 7.51 1.06
C PHE A 59 0.20 6.18 1.75
N ALA A 60 -0.70 6.15 2.74
CA ALA A 60 -1.16 4.91 3.36
C ALA A 60 -1.75 3.95 2.31
N SER A 61 -2.59 4.47 1.40
CA SER A 61 -3.17 3.69 0.30
C SER A 61 -2.11 3.10 -0.62
N VAL A 62 -1.16 3.91 -1.08
CA VAL A 62 -0.05 3.45 -1.94
C VAL A 62 0.80 2.40 -1.20
N GLN A 63 1.11 2.63 0.08
CA GLN A 63 1.97 1.73 0.84
C GLN A 63 1.30 0.39 1.12
N MET A 64 -0.01 0.38 1.38
CA MET A 64 -0.83 -0.82 1.47
C MET A 64 -0.86 -1.58 0.14
N GLY A 65 -1.12 -0.88 -0.98
CA GLY A 65 -1.12 -1.48 -2.31
C GLY A 65 0.22 -2.11 -2.68
N ALA A 66 1.31 -1.39 -2.43
CA ALA A 66 2.67 -1.91 -2.62
C ALA A 66 2.94 -3.14 -1.76
N ALA A 67 2.53 -3.13 -0.48
CA ALA A 67 2.70 -4.26 0.42
C ALA A 67 1.97 -5.53 -0.07
N VAL A 68 0.74 -5.36 -0.58
CA VAL A 68 -0.03 -6.46 -1.19
C VAL A 68 0.63 -6.96 -2.46
N MET A 69 1.07 -6.08 -3.37
CA MET A 69 1.72 -6.47 -4.62
C MET A 69 3.09 -7.15 -4.40
N LEU A 70 3.78 -6.80 -3.33
CA LEU A 70 5.09 -7.37 -2.94
C LEU A 70 4.95 -8.62 -2.05
N LEU A 71 3.74 -8.96 -1.62
CA LEU A 71 3.50 -10.14 -0.82
C LEU A 71 3.84 -11.38 -1.65
N ARG A 72 4.88 -12.11 -1.23
CA ARG A 72 5.24 -13.37 -1.87
C ARG A 72 4.32 -14.47 -1.35
N PRO A 73 3.87 -15.39 -2.21
CA PRO A 73 3.29 -16.63 -1.75
C PRO A 73 4.28 -17.29 -0.79
N GLU A 74 3.79 -17.71 0.37
CA GLU A 74 4.55 -18.63 1.22
C GLU A 74 4.89 -19.83 0.33
N ARG A 75 6.17 -20.20 0.28
CA ARG A 75 6.53 -21.47 -0.35
C ARG A 75 5.94 -22.53 0.57
N GLU A 76 4.83 -23.13 0.16
CA GLU A 76 4.47 -24.46 0.66
C GLU A 76 5.76 -25.30 0.59
N PRO A 77 6.13 -26.04 1.66
CA PRO A 77 7.15 -27.06 1.52
C PRO A 77 6.74 -27.94 0.34
N ASP A 78 7.67 -28.15 -0.58
CA ASP A 78 7.50 -28.95 -1.79
C ASP A 78 7.26 -30.41 -1.39
N ASP A 79 6.07 -30.71 -0.88
CA ASP A 79 5.48 -32.03 -0.93
C ASP A 79 5.10 -32.25 -2.40
N ARG A 80 6.14 -32.47 -3.23
CA ARG A 80 6.04 -33.13 -4.54
C ARG A 80 5.66 -34.60 -4.39
N GLY A 81 4.69 -34.89 -3.51
CA GLY A 81 3.76 -35.96 -3.72
C GLY A 81 2.82 -35.52 -4.82
N LEU A 82 3.12 -35.95 -6.04
CA LEU A 82 2.21 -36.08 -7.18
C LEU A 82 0.76 -35.72 -6.82
N VAL A 83 0.35 -34.47 -7.05
CA VAL A 83 -1.07 -34.15 -7.04
C VAL A 83 -1.65 -34.98 -8.18
N PRO A 84 -2.50 -36.00 -7.94
CA PRO A 84 -3.14 -36.70 -9.03
C PRO A 84 -4.07 -35.67 -9.63
N LEU A 85 -3.66 -35.05 -10.74
CA LEU A 85 -4.61 -34.42 -11.62
C LEU A 85 -5.58 -35.55 -11.98
N GLY A 86 -6.77 -35.57 -11.36
CA GLY A 86 -7.87 -36.50 -11.69
C GLY A 86 -8.37 -36.34 -13.13
N TYR A 87 -7.67 -35.51 -13.92
CA TYR A 87 -7.76 -35.44 -15.35
C TYR A 87 -7.05 -36.66 -15.94
N ASN A 88 -7.85 -37.60 -16.45
CA ASN A 88 -7.38 -38.61 -17.37
C ASN A 88 -6.92 -37.89 -18.65
N LEU A 89 -5.64 -37.52 -18.69
CA LEU A 89 -5.00 -36.91 -19.85
C LEU A 89 -4.92 -37.97 -20.95
N GLN A 90 -6.05 -38.20 -21.63
CA GLN A 90 -6.08 -38.99 -22.84
C GLN A 90 -5.37 -38.18 -23.93
N PRO A 91 -4.23 -38.67 -24.48
CA PRO A 91 -3.55 -37.94 -25.54
C PRO A 91 -4.46 -37.89 -26.76
N ALA A 92 -4.89 -36.68 -27.13
CA ALA A 92 -5.64 -36.44 -28.36
C ALA A 92 -4.72 -36.78 -29.54
N ARG A 93 -5.00 -37.90 -30.23
CA ARG A 93 -4.23 -38.31 -31.41
C ARG A 93 -4.54 -37.35 -32.55
N ILE A 94 -3.67 -36.37 -32.75
CA ILE A 94 -3.76 -35.41 -33.85
C ILE A 94 -3.48 -36.18 -35.15
N ARG A 95 -4.54 -36.46 -35.92
CA ARG A 95 -4.42 -36.99 -37.29
C ARG A 95 -3.97 -35.85 -38.20
N ARG A 96 -2.67 -35.81 -38.52
CA ARG A 96 -2.15 -34.97 -39.60
C ARG A 96 -2.81 -35.43 -40.91
N ARG A 97 -3.50 -34.50 -41.58
CA ARG A 97 -3.97 -34.64 -42.96
C ARG A 97 -2.87 -34.21 -43.92
#